data_AF-X5YKY1-F1
#
_entry.id   AF-X5YKY1-F1
#
_cell.length_a   1.000
_cell.length_b   1.000
_cell.length_c   1.000
_cell.angle_alpha   90.00
_cell.angle_beta   90.00
_cell.angle_gamma   90.00
#
_symmetry.space_group_name_H-M   'P 1'
#
loop_
_entity.id
_entity.type
_entity.pdbx_description
1 polymer ?
#
loop_
_entity_poly.entity_id
_entity_poly.type
_entity_poly.pdbx_seq_one_letter_code
_entity_poly.pdbx_strand_id
1 'polypeptide(L)'
;MIDICRERLCHFNNAYVHELKDTCDITETSPGGEGTARFSSKSPIIRIKSSKQPPLLWSLKQRKCADGAFLTFVDNEVWLHIVELKSGLSLSDWAHAKKQFEGMYLTAVAVAGLLCESNVAHVTCYIAYTSDNLAATRGASPTLLKTLVGSTKTLGGWEEWTNGEISLPFNVTASVVKGKRAKGGDVDFGAV
;
A
#
# COMPACT_ATOMS: atom_id res chain seq x y z
N MET A 1 -15.01 -18.30 3.14
CA MET A 1 -13.87 -17.44 3.52
C MET A 1 -14.36 -16.15 4.17
N ILE A 2 -15.05 -15.27 3.44
CA ILE A 2 -15.58 -14.02 3.99
C ILE A 2 -16.51 -14.19 5.20
N ASP A 3 -17.34 -15.24 5.26
CA ASP A 3 -18.27 -15.43 6.39
C ASP A 3 -17.55 -15.67 7.73
N ILE A 4 -16.42 -16.39 7.70
CA ILE A 4 -15.57 -16.58 8.88
C ILE A 4 -14.96 -15.24 9.30
N CYS A 5 -14.53 -14.42 8.34
CA CYS A 5 -14.03 -13.08 8.63
C CYS A 5 -15.12 -12.22 9.30
N ARG A 6 -16.37 -12.28 8.81
CA ARG A 6 -17.50 -11.52 9.36
C ARG A 6 -17.77 -11.81 10.82
N GLU A 7 -17.71 -13.08 11.22
CA GLU A 7 -17.87 -13.48 12.62
C GLU A 7 -16.81 -12.84 13.53
N ARG A 8 -15.61 -12.59 12.99
CA ARG A 8 -14.46 -12.08 13.74
C ARG A 8 -14.29 -10.57 13.66
N LEU A 9 -14.96 -9.89 12.73
CA LEU A 9 -14.97 -8.42 12.67
C LEU A 9 -15.43 -7.80 13.99
N CYS A 10 -16.25 -8.50 14.78
CA CYS A 10 -16.67 -8.05 16.12
C CYS A 10 -15.52 -7.82 17.11
N HIS A 11 -14.34 -8.39 16.87
CA HIS A 11 -13.15 -8.19 17.70
C HIS A 11 -12.35 -6.94 17.32
N PHE A 12 -12.67 -6.31 16.19
CA PHE A 12 -12.05 -5.09 15.75
C PHE A 12 -12.90 -3.86 16.10
N ASN A 13 -12.22 -2.73 16.24
CA ASN A 13 -12.92 -1.45 16.25
C ASN A 13 -13.31 -1.09 14.80
N ASN A 14 -14.62 -1.00 14.55
CA ASN A 14 -15.20 -0.73 13.23
C ASN A 14 -14.73 0.60 12.61
N ALA A 15 -14.22 1.55 13.40
CA ALA A 15 -13.60 2.76 12.86
C ALA A 15 -12.32 2.49 12.06
N TYR A 16 -11.70 1.32 12.28
CA TYR A 16 -10.42 0.94 11.72
C TYR A 16 -10.49 -0.27 10.79
N VAL A 17 -11.24 -1.32 11.16
CA VAL A 17 -11.42 -2.51 10.33
C VAL A 17 -12.91 -2.77 10.17
N HIS A 18 -13.40 -2.76 8.93
CA HIS A 18 -14.81 -2.97 8.63
C HIS A 18 -15.02 -3.50 7.21
N GLU A 19 -16.17 -4.13 7.00
CA GLU A 19 -16.59 -4.62 5.69
C GLU A 19 -17.20 -3.49 4.84
N LEU A 20 -16.90 -3.52 3.54
CA LEU A 20 -17.54 -2.75 2.48
C LEU A 20 -18.07 -3.72 1.42
N LYS A 21 -19.08 -3.32 0.64
CA LYS A 21 -19.72 -4.21 -0.33
C LYS A 21 -18.97 -4.31 -1.66
N ASP A 22 -18.74 -3.18 -2.31
CA ASP A 22 -18.38 -3.12 -3.73
C ASP A 22 -17.35 -2.05 -4.06
N THR A 23 -17.16 -1.06 -3.20
CA THR A 23 -16.23 0.05 -3.43
C THR A 23 -15.37 0.29 -2.20
N CYS A 24 -14.13 0.74 -2.44
CA CYS A 24 -13.20 1.12 -1.39
C CYS A 24 -12.49 2.41 -1.77
N ASP A 25 -12.61 3.42 -0.91
CA ASP A 25 -11.98 4.72 -1.09
C ASP A 25 -10.93 4.94 -0.01
N ILE A 26 -9.66 5.06 -0.39
CA ILE A 26 -8.57 5.47 0.50
C ILE A 26 -8.31 6.95 0.29
N THR A 27 -8.51 7.75 1.35
CA THR A 27 -8.43 9.22 1.27
C THR A 27 -7.32 9.73 2.18
N GLU A 28 -6.44 10.54 1.61
CA GLU A 28 -5.48 11.34 2.38
C GLU A 28 -6.11 12.71 2.66
N THR A 29 -6.10 13.13 3.92
CA THR A 29 -6.80 14.35 4.36
C THR A 29 -5.86 15.42 4.92
N SER A 30 -4.54 15.21 4.87
CA SER A 30 -3.60 16.24 5.31
C SER A 30 -3.59 17.41 4.32
N PRO A 31 -3.52 18.65 4.84
CA PRO A 31 -3.32 19.84 4.03
C PRO A 31 -2.18 19.71 3.01
N GLY A 32 -2.46 19.91 1.73
CA GLY A 32 -1.50 19.85 0.62
C GLY A 32 -1.19 18.44 0.10
N GLY A 33 -1.82 17.40 0.66
CA GLY A 33 -1.71 16.00 0.22
C GLY A 33 -3.04 15.42 -0.27
N GLU A 34 -4.13 16.19 -0.19
CA GLU A 34 -5.49 15.69 -0.26
C GLU A 34 -5.79 14.94 -1.55
N GLY A 35 -6.61 13.91 -1.43
CA GLY A 35 -7.14 13.18 -2.57
C GLY A 35 -7.59 11.78 -2.19
N THR A 36 -8.30 11.16 -3.12
CA THR A 36 -8.87 9.83 -2.95
C THR A 36 -8.38 8.87 -4.04
N ALA A 37 -7.91 7.70 -3.62
CA ALA A 37 -7.72 6.54 -4.47
C ALA A 37 -8.97 5.65 -4.39
N ARG A 38 -9.60 5.43 -5.55
CA ARG A 38 -10.85 4.66 -5.67
C ARG A 38 -10.61 3.28 -6.26
N PHE A 39 -11.36 2.32 -5.74
CA PHE A 39 -11.33 0.92 -6.14
C PHE A 39 -12.75 0.38 -6.18
N SER A 40 -13.00 -0.57 -7.08
CA SER A 40 -14.24 -1.34 -7.14
C SER A 40 -13.93 -2.83 -7.08
N SER A 41 -14.78 -3.63 -6.46
CA SER A 41 -14.67 -5.08 -6.47
C SER A 41 -16.03 -5.74 -6.61
N LYS A 42 -16.05 -6.93 -7.21
CA LYS A 42 -17.26 -7.76 -7.28
C LYS A 42 -17.48 -8.57 -6.01
N SER A 43 -16.47 -8.62 -5.14
CA SER A 43 -16.50 -9.34 -3.87
C SER A 43 -16.51 -8.35 -2.70
N PRO A 44 -17.02 -8.75 -1.53
CA PRO A 44 -16.90 -7.96 -0.32
C PRO A 44 -15.45 -7.59 0.00
N ILE A 45 -15.28 -6.43 0.59
CA ILE A 45 -13.97 -5.85 0.89
C ILE A 45 -13.84 -5.70 2.40
N ILE A 46 -12.72 -6.10 2.99
CA ILE A 46 -12.41 -5.73 4.38
C ILE A 46 -11.40 -4.59 4.34
N ARG A 47 -11.85 -3.39 4.71
CA ARG A 47 -11.00 -2.20 4.76
C ARG A 47 -10.21 -2.15 6.06
N ILE A 48 -8.95 -1.75 5.94
CA ILE A 48 -8.02 -1.51 7.05
C ILE A 48 -7.56 -0.05 6.95
N LYS A 49 -8.12 0.80 7.81
CA LYS A 49 -7.84 2.23 7.85
C LYS A 49 -6.56 2.51 8.63
N SER A 50 -5.68 3.34 8.08
CA SER A 50 -4.54 3.86 8.82
C SER A 50 -4.98 4.93 9.84
N SER A 51 -4.17 5.15 10.87
CA SER A 51 -4.39 6.24 11.83
C SER A 51 -3.09 6.98 12.09
N LYS A 52 -3.20 8.30 12.36
CA LYS A 52 -2.08 9.16 12.74
C LYS A 52 -1.65 8.99 14.22
N GLN A 53 -2.32 8.15 15.01
CA GLN A 53 -2.04 7.89 16.42
C GLN A 53 -1.52 6.45 16.66
N PRO A 54 -0.77 6.18 17.75
CA PRO A 54 -0.27 4.84 18.05
C PRO A 54 -1.42 3.91 18.52
N PRO A 55 -1.46 2.62 18.13
CA PRO A 55 -1.69 2.14 16.75
C PRO A 55 -2.62 0.90 16.70
N LEU A 56 -2.91 0.35 15.51
CA LEU A 56 -3.55 -0.99 15.43
C LEU A 56 -2.67 -2.09 16.07
N LEU A 57 -1.34 -2.03 15.94
CA LEU A 57 -0.39 -2.98 16.57
C LEU A 57 0.84 -2.27 17.14
N TRP A 58 0.81 -2.02 18.45
CA TRP A 58 1.79 -1.19 19.17
C TRP A 58 3.17 -1.83 19.29
N SER A 59 3.23 -3.15 19.10
CA SER A 59 4.43 -3.96 19.14
C SER A 59 5.25 -3.95 17.85
N LEU A 60 4.75 -3.41 16.74
CA LEU A 60 5.51 -3.34 15.50
C LEU A 60 6.66 -2.31 15.59
N LYS A 61 7.87 -2.75 15.22
CA LYS A 61 9.06 -1.88 15.13
C LYS A 61 8.92 -0.86 14.00
N GLN A 62 8.39 -1.29 12.85
CA GLN A 62 8.02 -0.40 11.76
C GLN A 62 6.67 0.24 12.08
N ARG A 63 6.68 1.53 12.40
CA ARG A 63 5.47 2.30 12.78
C ARG A 63 4.95 3.20 11.67
N LYS A 64 5.65 3.26 10.53
CA LYS A 64 5.14 3.96 9.35
C LYS A 64 4.01 3.15 8.76
N CYS A 65 2.93 3.81 8.38
CA CYS A 65 1.81 3.17 7.74
C CYS A 65 1.55 3.86 6.41
N ALA A 66 1.12 3.08 5.44
CA ALA A 66 0.49 3.63 4.24
C ALA A 66 -0.87 4.25 4.60
N ASP A 67 -1.46 5.02 3.71
CA ASP A 67 -2.74 5.69 3.98
C ASP A 67 -3.90 4.70 4.21
N GLY A 68 -3.83 3.52 3.61
CA GLY A 68 -4.78 2.45 3.87
C GLY A 68 -4.38 1.11 3.28
N ALA A 69 -5.12 0.08 3.66
CA ALA A 69 -5.10 -1.22 3.00
C ALA A 69 -6.51 -1.81 2.97
N PHE A 70 -6.71 -2.83 2.16
CA PHE A 70 -7.93 -3.61 2.16
C PHE A 70 -7.69 -5.03 1.64
N LEU A 71 -8.56 -5.94 2.03
CA LEU A 71 -8.58 -7.33 1.57
C LEU A 71 -9.75 -7.54 0.60
N THR A 72 -9.50 -8.24 -0.49
CA THR A 72 -10.53 -8.79 -1.37
C THR A 72 -10.45 -10.31 -1.38
N PHE A 73 -11.54 -10.94 -1.80
CA PHE A 73 -11.70 -12.40 -1.78
C PHE A 73 -12.05 -12.87 -3.19
N VAL A 74 -11.09 -13.45 -3.89
CA VAL A 74 -11.19 -13.87 -5.30
C VAL A 74 -10.84 -15.34 -5.38
N ASP A 75 -11.69 -16.15 -6.01
CA ASP A 75 -11.45 -17.59 -6.22
C ASP A 75 -11.00 -18.37 -4.97
N ASN A 76 -11.56 -18.03 -3.81
CA ASN A 76 -11.21 -18.60 -2.50
C ASN A 76 -9.76 -18.33 -2.07
N GLU A 77 -9.21 -17.20 -2.50
CA GLU A 77 -7.94 -16.63 -2.06
C GLU A 77 -8.15 -15.24 -1.46
N VAL A 78 -7.22 -14.84 -0.59
CA VAL A 78 -7.19 -13.50 0.00
C VAL A 78 -6.13 -12.66 -0.71
N TRP A 79 -6.58 -11.54 -1.25
CA TRP A 79 -5.72 -10.58 -1.96
C TRP A 79 -5.61 -9.31 -1.12
N LEU A 80 -4.38 -8.88 -0.86
CA LEU A 80 -4.08 -7.69 -0.07
C LEU A 80 -3.70 -6.52 -0.98
N HIS A 81 -4.40 -5.42 -0.79
CA HIS A 81 -4.17 -4.17 -1.49
C HIS A 81 -3.70 -3.12 -0.48
N ILE A 82 -2.55 -2.50 -0.74
CA ILE A 82 -1.95 -1.48 0.14
C ILE A 82 -1.86 -0.18 -0.66
N VAL A 83 -2.30 0.94 -0.10
CA VAL A 83 -2.47 2.20 -0.85
C VAL A 83 -1.75 3.34 -0.16
N GLU A 84 -0.90 4.03 -0.92
CA GLU A 84 -0.19 5.25 -0.49
C GLU A 84 -0.45 6.39 -1.49
N LEU A 85 -0.77 7.57 -0.97
CA LEU A 85 -0.95 8.80 -1.71
C LEU A 85 0.22 9.76 -1.42
N LYS A 86 0.76 10.37 -2.47
CA LYS A 86 1.86 11.35 -2.41
C LYS A 86 1.54 12.60 -3.21
N SER A 87 1.90 13.77 -2.69
CA SER A 87 1.85 15.04 -3.46
C SER A 87 3.00 15.15 -4.48
N GLY A 88 4.09 14.42 -4.24
CA GLY A 88 5.19 14.30 -5.19
C GLY A 88 5.96 13.01 -4.99
N LEU A 89 6.59 12.57 -6.07
CA LEU A 89 7.33 11.33 -6.09
C LEU A 89 8.77 11.57 -6.53
N SER A 90 9.61 11.97 -5.58
CA SER A 90 11.07 11.94 -5.70
C SER A 90 11.66 10.61 -5.23
N LEU A 91 12.96 10.39 -5.43
CA LEU A 91 13.65 9.18 -4.98
C LEU A 91 13.54 8.97 -3.45
N SER A 92 13.63 10.06 -2.67
CA SER A 92 13.42 10.02 -1.23
C SER A 92 11.97 9.72 -0.84
N ASP A 93 11.00 10.24 -1.60
CA ASP A 93 9.59 9.96 -1.37
C ASP A 93 9.28 8.48 -1.65
N TRP A 94 9.89 7.92 -2.70
CA TRP A 94 9.77 6.50 -3.01
C TRP A 94 10.39 5.62 -1.91
N ALA A 95 11.59 5.95 -1.45
CA ALA A 95 12.21 5.25 -0.32
C ALA A 95 11.36 5.35 0.96
N HIS A 96 10.64 6.45 1.15
CA HIS A 96 9.70 6.61 2.25
C HIS A 96 8.44 5.75 2.06
N ALA A 97 7.83 5.78 0.88
CA ALA A 97 6.64 5.01 0.53
C ALA A 97 6.87 3.50 0.74
N LYS A 98 8.04 2.98 0.36
CA LYS A 98 8.39 1.57 0.64
C LYS A 98 8.35 1.20 2.12
N LYS A 99 8.80 2.10 3.01
CA LYS A 99 8.72 1.87 4.47
C LYS A 99 7.28 1.93 4.99
N GLN A 100 6.42 2.75 4.36
CA GLN A 100 4.99 2.81 4.67
C GLN A 100 4.27 1.54 4.20
N PHE A 101 4.59 1.04 3.00
CA PHE A 101 4.12 -0.24 2.50
C PHE A 101 4.53 -1.39 3.42
N GLU A 102 5.79 -1.43 3.86
CA GLU A 102 6.29 -2.43 4.81
C GLU A 102 5.45 -2.44 6.11
N GLY A 103 5.24 -1.28 6.73
CA GLY A 103 4.50 -1.23 8.00
C GLY A 103 3.00 -1.48 7.85
N MET A 104 2.39 -1.05 6.74
CA MET A 104 1.00 -1.39 6.45
C MET A 104 0.84 -2.87 6.12
N TYR A 105 1.78 -3.49 5.40
CA TYR A 105 1.78 -4.92 5.14
C TYR A 105 1.79 -5.72 6.46
N LEU A 106 2.70 -5.39 7.38
CA LEU A 106 2.77 -6.07 8.68
C LEU A 106 1.47 -5.89 9.49
N THR A 107 0.87 -4.69 9.43
CA THR A 107 -0.42 -4.42 10.07
C THR A 107 -1.52 -5.26 9.45
N ALA A 108 -1.60 -5.30 8.11
CA ALA A 108 -2.63 -6.00 7.38
C ALA A 108 -2.54 -7.53 7.55
N VAL A 109 -1.33 -8.10 7.55
CA VAL A 109 -1.13 -9.54 7.80
C VAL A 109 -1.55 -9.91 9.22
N ALA A 110 -1.29 -9.06 10.21
CA ALA A 110 -1.74 -9.30 11.57
C ALA A 110 -3.28 -9.20 11.72
N VAL A 111 -3.91 -8.25 11.01
CA VAL A 111 -5.38 -8.19 10.89
C VAL A 111 -5.93 -9.44 10.22
N ALA A 112 -5.36 -9.86 9.10
CA ALA A 112 -5.74 -11.08 8.38
C ALA A 112 -5.59 -12.32 9.29
N GLY A 113 -4.50 -12.41 10.04
CA GLY A 113 -4.28 -13.48 11.02
C GLY A 113 -5.36 -13.54 12.11
N LEU A 114 -5.82 -12.40 12.62
CA LEU A 114 -6.96 -12.34 13.56
C LEU A 114 -8.29 -12.69 12.91
N LEU A 115 -8.45 -12.45 11.61
CA LEU A 115 -9.56 -12.96 10.80
C LEU A 115 -9.41 -14.46 10.46
N CYS A 116 -8.33 -15.11 10.92
CA CYS A 116 -7.77 -16.43 10.54
C CYS A 116 -7.67 -16.68 9.04
N GLU A 117 -7.34 -15.63 8.31
CA GLU A 117 -6.79 -15.72 6.97
C GLU A 117 -5.27 -15.70 7.09
N SER A 118 -4.68 -16.90 7.22
CA SER A 118 -3.24 -17.05 7.44
C SER A 118 -2.41 -16.96 6.15
N ASN A 119 -3.06 -17.02 4.98
CA ASN A 119 -2.40 -17.01 3.69
C ASN A 119 -2.96 -15.92 2.77
N VAL A 120 -2.22 -14.82 2.64
CA VAL A 120 -2.45 -13.80 1.63
C VAL A 120 -1.74 -14.24 0.35
N ALA A 121 -2.51 -14.65 -0.66
CA ALA A 121 -1.99 -15.20 -1.90
C ALA A 121 -1.30 -14.13 -2.77
N HIS A 122 -1.87 -12.93 -2.78
CA HIS A 122 -1.41 -11.83 -3.61
C HIS A 122 -1.30 -10.53 -2.82
N VAL A 123 -0.24 -9.76 -3.07
CA VAL A 123 -0.06 -8.43 -2.50
C VAL A 123 0.19 -7.42 -3.61
N THR A 124 -0.62 -6.37 -3.65
CA THR A 124 -0.47 -5.25 -4.58
C THR A 124 -0.32 -3.94 -3.81
N CYS A 125 0.74 -3.20 -4.12
CA CYS A 125 0.98 -1.87 -3.59
C CYS A 125 0.61 -0.81 -4.63
N TYR A 126 -0.35 0.04 -4.30
CA TYR A 126 -0.79 1.15 -5.12
C TYR A 126 -0.13 2.43 -4.65
N ILE A 127 0.48 3.15 -5.57
CA ILE A 127 1.04 4.47 -5.30
C ILE A 127 0.37 5.51 -6.19
N ALA A 128 -0.33 6.43 -5.55
CA ALA A 128 -1.02 7.53 -6.20
C ALA A 128 -0.22 8.83 -6.02
N TYR A 129 0.14 9.52 -7.11
CA TYR A 129 0.98 10.72 -7.03
C TYR A 129 0.54 11.84 -7.97
N THR A 130 0.70 13.10 -7.57
CA THR A 130 0.39 14.27 -8.44
C THR A 130 1.56 14.70 -9.33
N SER A 131 2.80 14.62 -8.81
CA SER A 131 4.02 14.98 -9.57
C SER A 131 5.03 13.83 -9.56
N ASP A 132 5.63 13.53 -10.72
CA ASP A 132 6.69 12.54 -10.88
C ASP A 132 8.03 13.26 -11.06
N ASN A 133 8.81 13.30 -9.99
CA ASN A 133 10.16 13.87 -9.99
C ASN A 133 11.22 12.76 -9.99
N LEU A 134 10.81 11.49 -10.05
CA LEU A 134 11.69 10.34 -10.06
C LEU A 134 12.50 10.34 -11.36
N ALA A 135 11.81 10.55 -12.49
CA ALA A 135 12.42 10.59 -13.81
C ALA A 135 13.41 11.75 -14.00
N ALA A 136 13.13 12.92 -13.42
CA ALA A 136 13.99 14.10 -13.50
C ALA A 136 15.35 13.87 -12.80
N THR A 137 15.34 13.08 -11.72
CA THR A 137 16.54 12.76 -10.93
C THR A 137 17.55 11.92 -11.73
N ARG A 138 17.10 11.15 -12.74
CA ARG A 138 17.94 10.38 -13.66
C ARG A 138 18.85 11.25 -14.52
N GLY A 139 18.40 12.45 -14.89
CA GLY A 139 19.15 13.38 -15.74
C GLY A 139 20.19 14.21 -14.98
N ALA A 140 20.09 14.30 -13.65
CA ALA A 140 20.81 15.30 -12.88
C ALA A 140 22.08 14.79 -12.18
N SER A 141 22.24 13.47 -11.93
CA SER A 141 23.42 12.98 -11.20
C SER A 141 23.84 11.56 -11.62
N PRO A 142 24.98 11.42 -12.34
CA PRO A 142 25.60 10.13 -12.65
C PRO A 142 25.96 9.30 -11.42
N THR A 143 26.07 9.92 -10.25
CA THR A 143 26.42 9.26 -8.98
C THR A 143 25.28 8.39 -8.44
N LEU A 144 24.02 8.74 -8.72
CA LEU A 144 22.84 7.97 -8.32
C LEU A 144 22.62 6.72 -9.19
N LEU A 145 23.27 6.67 -10.36
CA LEU A 145 23.24 5.52 -11.27
C LEU A 145 24.36 4.51 -10.99
N LYS A 146 25.24 4.78 -10.02
CA LYS A 146 26.31 3.86 -9.66
C LYS A 146 25.74 2.72 -8.83
N THR A 147 25.79 1.51 -9.38
CA THR A 147 25.81 0.27 -8.59
C THR A 147 27.09 0.28 -7.73
N LEU A 148 26.97 0.00 -6.43
CA LEU A 148 28.14 -0.21 -5.59
C LEU A 148 28.91 -1.42 -6.14
N VAL A 149 30.23 -1.31 -6.30
CA VAL A 149 31.08 -2.41 -6.76
C VAL A 149 30.87 -3.61 -5.85
N GLY A 150 30.42 -4.74 -6.42
CA GLY A 150 30.05 -5.95 -5.67
C GLY A 150 28.56 -6.08 -5.32
N SER A 151 27.71 -5.15 -5.78
CA SER A 151 26.24 -5.23 -5.59
C SER A 151 25.51 -5.16 -6.94
N THR A 152 24.43 -5.93 -7.06
CA THR A 152 23.51 -5.89 -8.22
C THR A 152 22.38 -4.88 -8.05
N LYS A 153 22.29 -4.19 -6.90
CA LYS A 153 21.21 -3.24 -6.60
C LYS A 153 21.64 -1.81 -6.92
N THR A 154 20.86 -1.14 -7.76
CA THR A 154 20.97 0.31 -7.93
C THR A 154 20.66 1.05 -6.62
N LEU A 155 21.48 2.05 -6.31
CA LEU A 155 21.25 2.96 -5.18
C LEU A 155 19.93 3.71 -5.40
N GLY A 156 18.98 3.57 -4.47
CA GLY A 156 17.77 4.40 -4.42
C GLY A 156 16.44 3.72 -4.79
N GLY A 157 16.43 2.44 -5.18
CA GLY A 157 15.17 1.72 -5.46
C GLY A 157 14.51 2.04 -6.80
N TRP A 158 15.30 2.55 -7.76
CA TRP A 158 14.86 2.83 -9.13
C TRP A 158 14.52 1.56 -9.91
N GLU A 159 15.28 0.47 -9.70
CA GLU A 159 14.96 -0.84 -10.31
C GLU A 159 13.59 -1.34 -9.85
N GLU A 160 13.28 -1.30 -8.55
CA GLU A 160 11.97 -1.67 -8.01
C GLU A 160 10.86 -0.81 -8.62
N TRP A 161 11.09 0.51 -8.73
CA TRP A 161 10.15 1.39 -9.40
C TRP A 161 9.94 0.96 -10.85
N THR A 162 11.01 0.74 -11.60
CA THR A 162 10.94 0.44 -13.05
C THR A 162 10.29 -0.93 -13.31
N ASN A 163 10.67 -1.93 -12.53
CA ASN A 163 10.18 -3.30 -12.64
C ASN A 163 8.74 -3.45 -12.13
N GLY A 164 8.27 -2.50 -11.31
CA GLY A 164 6.92 -2.53 -10.78
C GLY A 164 6.75 -3.59 -9.69
N GLU A 165 7.82 -3.86 -8.93
CA GLU A 165 7.83 -4.86 -7.86
C GLU A 165 8.66 -4.38 -6.68
N ILE A 166 8.22 -4.69 -5.46
CA ILE A 166 8.97 -4.44 -4.22
C ILE A 166 9.03 -5.69 -3.36
N SER A 167 10.10 -5.80 -2.57
CA SER A 167 10.19 -6.81 -1.52
C SER A 167 9.55 -6.30 -0.23
N LEU A 168 8.68 -7.13 0.34
CA LEU A 168 8.07 -6.94 1.65
C LEU A 168 8.63 -7.99 2.64
N PRO A 169 8.39 -7.83 3.95
CA PRO A 169 8.78 -8.83 4.95
C PRO A 169 8.26 -10.23 4.63
N PHE A 170 8.87 -11.25 5.24
CA PHE A 170 8.54 -12.66 5.03
C PHE A 170 8.75 -13.18 3.60
N ASN A 171 9.72 -12.59 2.88
CA ASN A 171 10.08 -12.95 1.50
C ASN A 171 8.92 -12.78 0.50
N VAL A 172 7.99 -11.88 0.79
CA VAL A 172 6.88 -11.57 -0.13
C VAL A 172 7.36 -10.57 -1.17
N THR A 173 6.99 -10.82 -2.43
CA THR A 173 7.14 -9.86 -3.52
C THR A 173 5.76 -9.30 -3.84
N ALA A 174 5.63 -7.97 -3.81
CA ALA A 174 4.39 -7.29 -4.15
C ALA A 174 4.53 -6.55 -5.47
N SER A 175 3.48 -6.59 -6.29
CA SER A 175 3.39 -5.77 -7.49
C SER A 175 3.13 -4.31 -7.11
N VAL A 176 3.61 -3.38 -7.94
CA VAL A 176 3.44 -1.94 -7.75
C VAL A 176 2.61 -1.37 -8.89
N VAL A 177 1.41 -0.91 -8.57
CA VAL A 177 0.53 -0.21 -9.51
C VAL A 177 0.64 1.29 -9.27
N LYS A 178 0.88 2.04 -10.35
CA LYS A 178 1.18 3.47 -10.31
C LYS A 178 0.00 4.26 -10.87
N GLY A 179 -0.49 5.23 -10.11
CA GLY A 179 -1.60 6.08 -10.51
C GLY A 179 -1.22 7.54 -10.45
N LYS A 180 -1.22 8.26 -11.57
CA LYS A 180 -1.05 9.72 -11.54
C LYS A 180 -2.40 10.37 -11.23
N ARG A 181 -2.46 11.12 -10.14
CA ARG A 181 -3.68 11.81 -9.66
C ARG A 181 -4.03 12.97 -10.60
N ALA A 182 -5.31 13.14 -10.88
CA ALA A 182 -5.83 14.22 -11.72
C ALA A 182 -5.70 15.59 -11.01
N LYS A 183 -6.02 16.69 -11.70
CA LYS A 183 -6.00 18.05 -11.12
C LYS A 183 -6.85 18.21 -9.85
N GLY A 184 -7.82 17.31 -9.61
CA GLY A 184 -8.63 17.27 -8.39
C GLY A 184 -8.02 16.47 -7.22
N GLY A 185 -6.81 15.93 -7.36
CA GLY A 185 -6.14 15.14 -6.32
C GLY A 185 -6.51 13.66 -6.29
N ASP A 186 -7.50 13.23 -7.08
CA ASP A 186 -8.01 11.85 -7.08
C ASP A 186 -7.38 10.96 -8.15
N VAL A 187 -7.44 9.66 -7.92
CA VAL A 187 -7.16 8.62 -8.92
C VAL A 187 -8.17 7.48 -8.79
N ASP A 188 -8.56 6.91 -9.92
CA ASP A 188 -9.34 5.69 -9.98
C ASP A 188 -8.44 4.56 -10.48
N PHE A 189 -8.25 3.53 -9.64
CA PHE A 189 -7.49 2.34 -10.00
C PHE A 189 -8.38 1.24 -10.62
N GLY A 190 -9.70 1.45 -10.66
CA GLY A 190 -10.65 0.58 -11.33
C GLY A 190 -11.03 -0.65 -10.52
N ALA A 191 -11.32 -1.73 -11.25
CA ALA A 191 -11.74 -3.00 -10.68
C ALA A 191 -10.54 -3.80 -10.16
N VAL A 192 -10.70 -4.38 -8.96
CA VAL A 192 -9.75 -5.27 -8.29
C VAL A 192 -10.41 -6.57 -7.85
#